data_AF-A0A4S8L196-F1
#
_entry.id   AF-A0A4S8L196-F1
#
_cell.length_a   1.000
_cell.length_b   1.000
_cell.length_c   1.000
_cell.angle_alpha   90.00
_cell.angle_beta   90.00
_cell.angle_gamma   90.00
#
_symmetry.space_group_name_H-M   'P 1'
#
loop_
_entity.id
_entity.type
_entity.pdbx_description
1 polymer ?
#
loop_
_entity_poly.entity_id
_entity_poly.type
_entity_poly.pdbx_seq_one_letter_code
_entity_poly.pdbx_strand_id
1 'polypeptide(L)'
;AHQINLVVGDVLKIKIPLIRVVDRALELIKWFNNHSIALGLFKAEQLTFQTTFLVLILPVLTHWTSHFLSLDRLCELETAFVRLVASPETRKRLS
;
A
#
# COMPACT_ATOMS: atom_id res chain seq x y z
N ALA A 1 -0.44 -35.73 -15.59
CA ALA A 1 -0.85 -35.15 -14.28
C ALA A 1 0.28 -34.38 -13.58
N HIS A 2 1.56 -34.77 -13.71
CA HIS A 2 2.68 -34.12 -12.99
C HIS A 2 2.91 -32.63 -13.34
N GLN A 3 2.92 -32.27 -14.63
CA GLN A 3 3.14 -30.88 -15.05
C GLN A 3 2.02 -29.92 -14.61
N ILE A 4 0.78 -30.40 -14.54
CA ILE A 4 -0.36 -29.63 -14.02
C ILE A 4 -0.17 -29.34 -12.52
N ASN A 5 0.31 -30.32 -11.74
CA ASN A 5 0.59 -30.12 -10.31
C ASN A 5 1.74 -29.13 -10.06
N LEU A 6 2.74 -29.07 -10.94
CA LEU A 6 3.82 -28.08 -10.86
C LEU A 6 3.31 -26.67 -11.18
N VAL A 7 2.56 -26.51 -12.27
CA VAL A 7 1.97 -25.21 -12.65
C VAL A 7 1.01 -24.71 -11.57
N VAL A 8 0.16 -25.58 -11.03
CA VAL A 8 -0.74 -25.24 -9.92
C VAL A 8 0.06 -24.88 -8.68
N GLY A 9 1.10 -25.66 -8.34
CA GLY A 9 1.99 -25.38 -7.22
C GLY A 9 2.67 -24.02 -7.32
N ASP A 10 3.18 -23.66 -8.49
CA ASP A 10 3.89 -22.38 -8.71
C ASP A 10 2.93 -21.19 -8.77
N VAL A 11 1.74 -21.35 -9.39
CA VAL A 11 0.69 -20.33 -9.33
C VAL A 11 0.22 -20.12 -7.89
N LEU A 12 0.03 -21.18 -7.10
CA LEU A 12 -0.34 -21.07 -5.69
C LEU A 12 0.78 -20.44 -4.86
N LYS A 13 2.04 -20.80 -5.10
CA LYS A 13 3.21 -20.19 -4.45
C LYS A 13 3.36 -18.71 -4.77
N ILE A 14 2.98 -18.23 -5.95
CA ILE A 14 2.97 -16.80 -6.27
C ILE A 14 1.77 -16.13 -5.59
N LYS A 15 0.60 -16.78 -5.62
CA LYS A 15 -0.64 -16.23 -5.06
C LYS A 15 -0.62 -16.07 -3.55
N ILE A 16 -0.05 -17.01 -2.78
CA ILE A 16 -0.10 -16.94 -1.31
C ILE A 16 0.69 -15.73 -0.75
N PRO A 17 1.97 -15.51 -1.12
CA PRO A 17 2.71 -14.32 -0.74
C PRO A 17 2.06 -13.04 -1.29
N LEU A 18 1.56 -13.08 -2.53
CA LEU A 18 0.88 -11.92 -3.12
C LEU A 18 -0.37 -11.52 -2.32
N ILE A 19 -1.22 -12.48 -1.93
CA ILE A 19 -2.40 -12.23 -1.09
C ILE A 19 -1.99 -11.56 0.22
N ARG A 20 -0.94 -12.04 0.88
CA ARG A 20 -0.45 -11.44 2.13
C ARG A 20 0.07 -10.01 1.93
N VAL A 21 0.72 -9.74 0.81
CA VAL A 21 1.17 -8.37 0.46
C VAL A 21 -0.04 -7.47 0.22
N VAL A 22 -1.05 -7.96 -0.52
CA VAL A 22 -2.30 -7.23 -0.73
C VAL A 22 -2.97 -6.92 0.60
N ASP A 23 -3.15 -7.90 1.49
CA ASP A 23 -3.80 -7.69 2.78
C ASP A 23 -3.10 -6.61 3.62
N ARG A 24 -1.77 -6.63 3.68
CA ARG A 24 -0.97 -5.61 4.38
C ARG A 24 -1.09 -4.23 3.74
N ALA A 25 -1.07 -4.16 2.41
CA ALA A 25 -1.29 -2.92 1.68
C ALA A 25 -2.68 -2.32 1.98
N LEU A 26 -3.71 -3.16 2.03
CA LEU A 26 -5.06 -2.73 2.39
C LEU A 26 -5.14 -2.24 3.83
N GLU A 27 -4.48 -2.94 4.76
CA GLU A 27 -4.40 -2.52 6.16
C GLU A 27 -3.72 -1.14 6.29
N LEU A 28 -2.59 -0.93 5.60
CA LEU A 28 -1.88 0.35 5.56
C LEU A 28 -2.79 1.48 5.04
N ILE A 29 -3.45 1.27 3.90
CA ILE A 29 -4.38 2.23 3.29
C ILE A 29 -5.51 2.57 4.27
N LYS A 30 -6.14 1.54 4.86
CA LYS A 30 -7.24 1.71 5.83
C LYS A 30 -6.77 2.50 7.05
N TRP A 31 -5.61 2.16 7.59
CA TRP A 31 -5.07 2.82 8.78
C TRP A 31 -4.85 4.31 8.50
N PHE A 32 -4.15 4.67 7.42
CA PHE A 32 -3.94 6.08 7.09
C PHE A 32 -5.25 6.83 6.84
N ASN A 33 -6.18 6.25 6.07
CA ASN A 33 -7.46 6.89 5.80
C ASN A 33 -8.32 7.12 7.06
N ASN A 34 -8.09 6.36 8.14
CA ASN A 34 -8.79 6.52 9.42
C ASN A 34 -8.02 7.36 10.46
N HIS A 35 -6.76 7.73 10.21
CA HIS A 35 -5.93 8.51 11.13
C HIS A 35 -5.59 9.87 10.52
N SER A 36 -6.45 10.87 10.77
CA SER A 36 -6.39 12.20 10.13
C SER A 36 -5.04 12.91 10.31
N ILE A 37 -4.40 12.79 11.48
CA ILE A 37 -3.07 13.35 11.74
C ILE A 37 -2.02 12.68 10.85
N ALA A 38 -1.98 11.34 10.82
CA ALA A 38 -1.04 10.60 9.99
C ALA A 38 -1.24 10.89 8.50
N LEU A 39 -2.49 10.94 8.05
CA LEU A 39 -2.84 11.32 6.69
C LEU A 39 -2.42 12.75 6.36
N GLY A 40 -2.58 13.69 7.30
CA GLY A 40 -2.13 15.07 7.15
C GLY A 40 -0.62 15.18 6.99
N LEU A 41 0.14 14.46 7.82
CA LEU A 41 1.60 14.40 7.72
C LEU A 41 2.05 13.78 6.40
N PHE A 42 1.40 12.70 5.98
CA PHE A 42 1.71 12.03 4.72
C PHE A 42 1.46 12.93 3.50
N LYS A 43 0.34 13.68 3.49
CA LYS A 43 0.05 14.67 2.44
C LYS A 43 1.09 15.78 2.42
N ALA A 44 1.49 16.28 3.59
CA ALA A 44 2.53 17.31 3.69
C ALA A 44 3.87 16.81 3.15
N GLU A 45 4.25 15.56 3.45
CA GLU A 45 5.50 14.95 2.97
C GLU A 45 5.53 14.85 1.44
N GLN A 46 4.43 14.43 0.81
CA GLN A 46 4.31 14.38 -0.66
C GLN A 46 4.56 15.76 -1.28
N LEU A 47 4.01 16.82 -0.69
CA LEU A 47 4.14 18.19 -1.18
C LEU A 47 5.56 18.77 -1.02
N THR A 48 6.48 18.09 -0.33
CA THR A 48 7.88 18.51 -0.29
C THR A 48 8.63 18.23 -1.59
N PHE A 49 8.11 17.32 -2.43
CA PHE A 49 8.74 16.93 -3.70
C PHE A 49 7.76 16.74 -4.87
N GLN A 50 6.47 16.98 -4.66
CA GLN A 50 5.42 16.98 -5.68
C GLN A 50 4.59 18.26 -5.58
N THR A 51 3.98 18.69 -6.69
CA THR A 51 3.11 19.89 -6.72
C THR A 51 1.71 19.62 -6.21
N THR A 52 1.26 18.36 -6.26
CA THR A 52 -0.01 17.88 -5.74
C THR A 52 0.23 16.61 -4.94
N PHE A 53 -0.69 16.26 -4.04
CA PHE A 53 -0.64 14.98 -3.33
C PHE A 53 -1.59 13.98 -3.99
N LEU A 54 -1.21 12.71 -4.00
CA LEU A 54 -2.04 11.60 -4.38
C LEU A 54 -2.77 11.03 -3.16
N VAL A 55 -4.03 10.64 -3.38
CA VAL A 55 -4.87 10.00 -2.35
C VAL A 55 -4.60 8.49 -2.28
N LEU A 56 -4.74 7.93 -1.08
CA LEU A 56 -4.76 6.49 -0.86
C LEU A 56 -6.14 5.93 -1.21
N ILE A 57 -6.19 5.07 -2.22
CA ILE A 57 -7.43 4.50 -2.75
C ILE A 57 -7.73 3.22 -1.96
N LEU A 58 -8.90 3.15 -1.32
CA LEU A 58 -9.37 1.89 -0.75
C LEU A 58 -10.12 1.11 -1.84
N PRO A 59 -9.71 -0.12 -2.16
CA PRO A 59 -10.34 -0.85 -3.24
C PRO A 59 -11.71 -1.40 -2.86
N VAL A 60 -12.57 -1.49 -3.87
CA VAL A 60 -13.85 -2.19 -3.76
C VAL A 60 -13.57 -3.70 -3.68
N LEU A 61 -14.08 -4.35 -2.63
CA LEU A 61 -13.76 -5.74 -2.27
C LEU A 61 -13.85 -6.73 -3.44
N THR A 62 -14.86 -6.61 -4.28
CA THR A 62 -15.17 -7.57 -5.35
C THR A 62 -14.47 -7.30 -6.68
N HIS A 63 -13.70 -6.21 -6.81
CA HIS A 63 -13.18 -5.76 -8.10
C HIS A 63 -11.65 -5.78 -8.16
N TRP A 64 -11.08 -6.76 -8.87
CA TRP A 64 -9.63 -7.00 -8.92
C TRP A 64 -8.82 -5.83 -9.49
N THR A 65 -9.35 -5.06 -10.44
CA THR A 65 -8.68 -3.87 -10.97
C THR A 65 -8.61 -2.75 -9.94
N SER A 66 -9.59 -2.65 -9.04
CA SER A 66 -9.55 -1.68 -7.93
C SER A 66 -8.40 -2.02 -6.97
N HIS A 67 -8.22 -3.30 -6.66
CA HIS A 67 -7.06 -3.77 -5.88
C HIS A 67 -5.74 -3.46 -6.60
N PHE A 68 -5.65 -3.76 -7.89
CA PHE A 68 -4.47 -3.43 -8.69
C PHE A 68 -4.12 -1.93 -8.65
N LEU A 69 -5.10 -1.04 -8.92
CA LEU A 69 -4.90 0.41 -8.89
C LEU A 69 -4.52 0.92 -7.49
N SER A 70 -5.03 0.29 -6.43
CA SER A 70 -4.68 0.65 -5.06
C SER A 70 -3.23 0.28 -4.73
N LEU A 71 -2.76 -0.86 -5.23
CA LEU A 71 -1.37 -1.31 -5.07
C LEU A 71 -0.41 -0.48 -5.93
N ASP A 72 -0.77 -0.22 -7.18
CA ASP A 72 -0.01 0.65 -8.08
C ASP A 72 0.18 2.05 -7.46
N ARG A 73 -0.89 2.62 -6.91
CA ARG A 73 -0.83 3.87 -6.16
C ARG A 73 0.11 3.82 -4.96
N LEU A 74 0.19 2.70 -4.24
CA LEU A 74 1.14 2.57 -3.13
C LEU A 74 2.59 2.55 -3.64
N CYS A 75 2.85 1.92 -4.79
CA CYS A 75 4.17 1.96 -5.42
C CYS A 75 4.55 3.39 -5.84
N GLU A 76 3.63 4.15 -6.44
CA GLU A 76 3.87 5.57 -6.77
C GLU A 76 4.23 6.40 -5.52
N LEU A 77 3.66 6.02 -4.37
CA LEU A 77 3.80 6.71 -3.09
C LEU A 77 4.95 6.17 -2.22
N GLU A 78 5.71 5.19 -2.68
CA GLU A 78 6.77 4.53 -1.91
C GLU A 78 7.75 5.54 -1.31
N THR A 79 8.23 6.49 -2.12
CA THR A 79 9.18 7.52 -1.67
C THR A 79 8.62 8.37 -0.54
N ALA A 80 7.33 8.74 -0.62
CA ALA A 80 6.68 9.52 0.45
C ALA A 80 6.60 8.71 1.74
N PHE A 81 6.23 7.43 1.67
CA PHE A 81 6.17 6.56 2.85
C PHE A 81 7.53 6.36 3.50
N VAL A 82 8.56 6.09 2.71
CA VAL A 82 9.93 5.89 3.22
C VAL A 82 10.43 7.15 3.93
N ARG A 83 10.24 8.33 3.35
CA ARG A 83 10.65 9.60 3.97
C ARG A 83 9.87 9.90 5.25
N LEU A 84 8.55 9.69 5.22
CA LEU A 84 7.68 9.91 6.36
C LEU A 84 8.12 9.07 7.57
N VAL A 85 8.44 7.78 7.37
CA VAL A 85 8.87 6.87 8.44
C VAL A 85 10.30 7.16 8.90
N ALA A 86 11.16 7.61 7.98
CA ALA A 86 12.54 7.98 8.31
C ALA A 86 12.60 9.18 9.29
N SER A 87 11.65 10.13 9.20
CA SER A 87 11.58 11.29 10.09
C SER A 87 11.42 10.90 11.58
N PRO A 88 12.37 11.29 12.46
CA PRO A 88 12.27 11.08 13.91
C PRO A 88 11.06 11.78 14.55
N GLU A 89 10.69 12.94 14.02
CA GLU A 89 9.56 13.75 14.50
C GLU A 89 8.24 13.06 14.21
N THR A 90 8.11 12.45 13.03
CA THR A 90 6.92 11.68 12.66
C THR A 90 6.75 10.46 13.56
N ARG A 91 7.83 9.72 13.88
CA ARG A 91 7.76 8.57 14.79
C ARG A 91 7.22 8.93 16.18
N LYS A 92 7.52 10.12 16.70
CA LYS A 92 6.99 10.62 17.99
C LYS A 92 5.52 11.04 17.93
N ARG A 93 5.02 11.42 16.75
CA ARG A 93 3.63 11.88 16.55
C ARG A 93 2.67 10.75 16.21
N LEU A 94 3.20 9.58 15.86
CA LEU A 94 2.43 8.38 15.50
C LEU A 94 2.42 7.31 16.60
N SER A 95 3.20 7.47 17.69
CA SER A 95 3.17 6.65 18.91
C SER A 95 2.08 7.10 19.87
#